data_AF-A0A1C4M945-F1
#
_entry.id   AF-A0A1C4M945-F1
#
_cell.length_a   1.000
_cell.length_b   1.000
_cell.length_c   1.000
_cell.angle_alpha   90.00
_cell.angle_beta   90.00
_cell.angle_gamma   90.00
#
_symmetry.space_group_name_H-M   'P 1'
#
loop_
_entity.id
_entity.type
_entity.pdbx_description
1 polymer ?
#
loop_
_entity_poly.entity_id
_entity_poly.type
_entity_poly.pdbx_seq_one_letter_code
_entity_poly.pdbx_strand_id
1 'polypeptide(L)'
;RSGEAHVLLVECAHWPAVLFPPLAAELRRAGLGADWATLLWEAASLPADRLVAAADALAASGRPSDGEQMLRQGAARPAAEIAGAVLDLLAQGRGREAGALLDAYVRVRTPEEAARSAEPDPATLVPLLLAAARGVSERRHRDLVHALRVAGLAG
;
A
#
# COMPACT_ATOMS: atom_id res chain seq x y z
N ARG A 1 25.00 -15.96 13.95
CA ARG A 1 24.99 -14.51 14.29
C ARG A 1 23.94 -13.71 13.50
N SER A 2 23.04 -14.30 12.69
CA SER A 2 22.03 -13.52 11.94
C SER A 2 20.80 -13.09 12.74
N GLY A 3 20.57 -13.66 13.93
CA GLY A 3 19.38 -13.36 14.74
C GLY A 3 19.35 -11.93 15.27
N GLU A 4 20.46 -11.42 15.80
CA GLU A 4 20.54 -10.07 16.38
C GLU A 4 20.33 -8.97 15.32
N ALA A 5 20.91 -9.16 14.12
CA ALA A 5 20.70 -8.25 13.00
C ALA A 5 19.24 -8.24 12.54
N HIS A 6 18.60 -9.41 12.45
CA HIS A 6 17.20 -9.49 12.06
C HIS A 6 16.27 -8.83 13.09
N VAL A 7 16.49 -9.03 14.39
CA VAL A 7 15.72 -8.36 15.46
C VAL A 7 15.80 -6.85 15.32
N LEU A 8 17.01 -6.31 15.08
CA LEU A 8 17.19 -4.87 14.88
C LEU A 8 16.42 -4.35 13.65
N LEU A 9 16.39 -5.10 12.55
CA LEU A 9 15.63 -4.71 11.35
C LEU A 9 14.12 -4.71 11.60
N VAL A 10 13.61 -5.68 12.38
CA VAL A 10 12.21 -5.70 12.80
C VAL A 10 11.88 -4.50 13.68
N GLU A 11 12.76 -4.13 14.62
CA GLU A 11 12.59 -2.93 15.44
C GLU A 11 12.57 -1.66 14.57
N CYS A 12 13.52 -1.54 13.64
CA CYS A 12 13.58 -0.43 12.69
C CYS A 12 12.32 -0.32 11.82
N ALA A 13 11.72 -1.44 11.42
CA ALA A 13 10.47 -1.42 10.66
C ALA A 13 9.33 -0.72 11.43
N HIS A 14 9.33 -0.77 12.76
CA HIS A 14 8.31 -0.14 13.60
C HIS A 14 8.60 1.33 13.95
N TRP A 15 9.75 1.86 13.53
CA TRP A 15 10.11 3.26 13.74
C TRP A 15 9.20 4.23 12.97
N PRO A 16 9.18 5.52 13.37
CA PRO A 16 8.50 6.56 12.61
C PRO A 16 8.94 6.58 11.14
N ALA A 17 7.97 6.68 10.22
CA ALA A 17 8.19 6.67 8.77
C ALA A 17 9.24 7.67 8.28
N VAL A 18 9.36 8.83 8.95
CA VAL A 18 10.36 9.86 8.63
C VAL A 18 11.81 9.37 8.78
N LEU A 19 12.05 8.28 9.50
CA LEU A 19 13.38 7.70 9.70
C LEU A 19 13.77 6.71 8.58
N PHE A 20 12.84 6.30 7.72
CA PHE A 20 13.13 5.36 6.63
C PHE A 20 14.11 5.96 5.60
N PRO A 21 13.93 7.19 5.09
CA PRO A 21 14.87 7.79 4.15
C PRO A 21 16.32 7.89 4.65
N PRO A 22 16.62 8.44 5.85
CA PRO A 22 17.99 8.49 6.33
C PRO A 22 18.56 7.09 6.58
N LEU A 23 17.78 6.14 7.09
CA LEU A 23 18.21 4.76 7.29
C LEU A 23 18.59 4.08 5.95
N ALA A 24 17.80 4.30 4.90
CA ALA A 24 18.10 3.82 3.56
C ALA A 24 19.41 4.39 3.00
N ALA A 25 19.75 5.64 3.36
CA ALA A 25 21.01 6.26 2.98
C ALA A 25 22.21 5.67 3.73
N GLU A 26 22.06 5.40 5.03
CA GLU A 26 23.07 4.74 5.87
C GLU A 26 23.38 3.32 5.38
N LEU A 27 22.34 2.48 5.23
CA LEU A 27 22.48 1.09 4.80
C LEU A 27 23.13 1.00 3.41
N ARG A 28 22.75 1.89 2.48
CA ARG A 28 23.39 1.96 1.16
C ARG A 28 24.88 2.30 1.28
N ARG A 29 25.25 3.28 2.10
CA ARG A 29 26.67 3.65 2.31
C ARG A 29 27.48 2.54 2.96
N ALA A 30 26.84 1.73 3.81
CA ALA A 30 27.46 0.56 4.43
C ALA A 30 27.48 -0.68 3.53
N GLY A 31 26.90 -0.64 2.32
CA GLY A 31 26.79 -1.80 1.43
C GLY A 31 25.74 -2.83 1.86
N LEU A 32 24.85 -2.48 2.78
CA LEU A 32 23.84 -3.35 3.40
C LEU A 32 22.52 -3.35 2.61
N GLY A 33 22.61 -3.58 1.30
CA GLY A 33 21.43 -3.60 0.42
C GLY A 33 20.47 -4.76 0.72
N ALA A 34 20.99 -5.90 1.18
CA ALA A 34 20.18 -7.05 1.58
C ALA A 34 19.36 -6.74 2.85
N ASP A 35 19.98 -6.11 3.85
CA ASP A 35 19.30 -5.69 5.09
C ASP A 35 18.22 -4.63 4.80
N TRP A 36 18.47 -3.73 3.84
CA TRP A 36 17.45 -2.79 3.37
C TRP A 36 16.25 -3.52 2.75
N ALA A 37 16.49 -4.52 1.91
CA ALA A 37 15.41 -5.32 1.32
C ALA A 37 14.62 -6.11 2.39
N THR A 38 15.30 -6.64 3.41
CA THR A 38 14.64 -7.30 4.55
C THR A 38 13.79 -6.29 5.33
N LEU A 39 14.31 -5.11 5.64
CA LEU A 39 13.54 -4.08 6.34
C LEU A 39 12.28 -3.67 5.56
N LEU A 40 12.39 -3.43 4.25
CA LEU A 40 11.24 -3.12 3.40
C LEU A 40 10.17 -4.22 3.45
N TRP A 41 10.60 -5.49 3.50
CA TRP A 41 9.70 -6.63 3.61
C TRP A 41 8.98 -6.68 4.96
N GLU A 42 9.70 -6.47 6.07
CA GLU A 42 9.08 -6.36 7.40
C GLU A 42 8.10 -5.18 7.47
N ALA A 43 8.51 -4.03 6.93
CA ALA A 43 7.69 -2.83 6.92
C ALA A 43 6.43 -2.96 6.05
N ALA A 44 6.45 -3.79 5.00
CA ALA A 44 5.28 -4.11 4.18
C ALA A 44 4.18 -4.85 4.97
N SER A 45 4.54 -5.47 6.09
CA SER A 45 3.62 -6.20 6.97
C SER A 45 3.01 -5.32 8.07
N LEU A 46 3.44 -4.06 8.22
CA LEU A 46 2.88 -3.09 9.17
C LEU A 46 1.41 -2.75 8.86
N PRO A 47 0.61 -2.32 9.86
CA PRO A 47 -0.70 -1.72 9.64
C PRO A 47 -0.70 -0.72 8.47
N ALA A 48 -1.78 -0.71 7.68
CA ALA A 48 -1.83 -0.01 6.39
C ALA A 48 -1.50 1.48 6.50
N ASP A 49 -1.88 2.11 7.60
CA ASP A 49 -1.64 3.50 7.91
C ASP A 49 -0.14 3.81 8.07
N ARG A 50 0.62 2.89 8.65
CA ARG A 50 2.09 2.97 8.79
C ARG A 50 2.81 2.60 7.50
N LEU A 51 2.31 1.58 6.81
CA LEU A 51 2.81 1.18 5.50
C LEU A 51 2.79 2.36 4.52
N VAL A 52 1.63 3.02 4.38
CA VAL A 52 1.50 4.14 3.44
C VAL A 52 2.34 5.34 3.88
N ALA A 53 2.41 5.63 5.19
CA ALA A 53 3.28 6.70 5.69
C ALA A 53 4.76 6.46 5.37
N ALA A 54 5.24 5.22 5.50
CA ALA A 54 6.61 4.84 5.14
C ALA A 54 6.86 4.96 3.63
N ALA A 55 5.90 4.51 2.80
CA ALA A 55 5.98 4.65 1.35
C ALA A 55 6.01 6.12 0.89
N ASP A 56 5.17 6.96 1.49
CA ASP A 56 5.13 8.41 1.22
C ASP A 56 6.44 9.09 1.62
N ALA A 57 7.00 8.75 2.79
CA ALA A 57 8.28 9.28 3.23
C ALA A 57 9.42 8.91 2.27
N LEU A 58 9.43 7.66 1.78
CA LEU A 58 10.39 7.21 0.77
C LEU A 58 10.22 7.95 -0.55
N ALA A 59 8.99 8.08 -1.06
CA ALA A 59 8.70 8.81 -2.28
C ALA A 59 9.14 10.28 -2.20
N ALA A 60 8.79 10.98 -1.11
CA ALA A 60 9.17 12.37 -0.85
C ALA A 60 10.70 12.57 -0.77
N SER A 61 11.44 11.53 -0.42
CA SER A 61 12.91 11.54 -0.34
C SER A 61 13.64 11.15 -1.63
N GLY A 62 12.91 10.95 -2.74
CA GLY A 62 13.49 10.53 -4.02
C GLY A 62 13.69 9.02 -4.14
N ARG A 63 12.97 8.22 -3.34
CA ARG A 63 12.93 6.74 -3.42
C ARG A 63 11.52 6.20 -3.73
N PRO A 64 10.87 6.66 -4.81
CA PRO A 64 9.50 6.24 -5.13
C PRO A 64 9.41 4.74 -5.42
N SER A 65 10.44 4.12 -6.00
CA SER A 65 10.48 2.68 -6.28
C SER A 65 10.38 1.81 -5.01
N ASP A 66 11.01 2.23 -3.92
CA ASP A 66 11.01 1.51 -2.66
C ASP A 66 9.61 1.61 -2.02
N GLY A 67 9.01 2.80 -2.02
CA GLY A 67 7.64 3.01 -1.55
C GLY A 67 6.60 2.24 -2.38
N GLU A 68 6.72 2.27 -3.71
CA GLU A 68 5.86 1.48 -4.61
C GLU A 68 6.02 -0.03 -4.40
N GLN A 69 7.22 -0.53 -4.12
CA GLN A 69 7.43 -1.93 -3.79
C GLN A 69 6.72 -2.31 -2.50
N MET A 70 6.87 -1.52 -1.44
CA MET A 70 6.18 -1.74 -0.16
C MET A 70 4.66 -1.76 -0.32
N LEU A 71 4.10 -0.77 -1.03
CA LEU A 71 2.66 -0.69 -1.28
C LEU A 71 2.13 -1.90 -2.06
N ARG A 72 2.87 -2.36 -3.07
CA ARG A 72 2.50 -3.58 -3.83
C ARG A 72 2.49 -4.83 -2.95
N GLN A 73 3.43 -4.94 -2.01
CA GLN A 73 3.48 -6.07 -1.07
C GLN A 73 2.31 -6.00 -0.07
N GLY A 74 2.01 -4.83 0.50
CA GLY A 74 0.86 -4.67 1.40
C GLY A 74 -0.49 -4.84 0.71
N ALA A 75 -0.58 -4.57 -0.60
CA ALA A 75 -1.75 -4.85 -1.42
C ALA A 75 -2.07 -6.35 -1.58
N ALA A 76 -1.15 -7.25 -1.18
CA ALA A 76 -1.38 -8.69 -1.14
C ALA A 76 -2.32 -9.14 0.01
N ARG A 77 -2.78 -8.21 0.86
CA ARG A 77 -3.81 -8.46 1.88
C ARG A 77 -5.18 -8.85 1.32
N PRO A 78 -6.00 -9.61 2.06
CA PRO A 78 -7.39 -9.89 1.71
C PRO A 78 -8.20 -8.61 1.44
N ALA A 79 -9.19 -8.71 0.55
CA ALA A 79 -10.02 -7.57 0.14
C ALA A 79 -10.71 -6.85 1.32
N ALA A 80 -11.18 -7.60 2.31
CA ALA A 80 -11.82 -7.04 3.51
C ALA A 80 -10.84 -6.24 4.39
N GLU A 81 -9.58 -6.67 4.48
CA GLU A 81 -8.55 -5.92 5.23
C GLU A 81 -8.19 -4.61 4.52
N ILE A 82 -8.13 -4.62 3.19
CA ILE A 82 -7.91 -3.40 2.40
C ILE A 82 -9.08 -2.43 2.57
N ALA A 83 -10.32 -2.92 2.52
CA ALA A 83 -11.51 -2.12 2.75
C ALA A 83 -11.49 -1.44 4.13
N GLY A 84 -11.24 -2.22 5.20
CA GLY A 84 -11.14 -1.69 6.56
C GLY A 84 -10.03 -0.65 6.70
N ALA A 85 -8.83 -0.94 6.19
CA ALA A 85 -7.71 -0.01 6.19
C ALA A 85 -8.01 1.33 5.50
N VAL A 86 -8.69 1.28 4.34
CA VAL A 86 -9.08 2.49 3.60
C VAL A 86 -10.10 3.30 4.40
N LEU A 87 -11.12 2.65 4.97
CA LEU A 87 -12.13 3.32 5.77
C LEU A 87 -11.52 3.96 7.03
N ASP A 88 -10.60 3.29 7.70
CA ASP A 88 -9.87 3.82 8.86
C ASP A 88 -9.03 5.05 8.49
N LEU A 89 -8.34 5.02 7.34
CA LEU A 89 -7.58 6.17 6.83
C LEU A 89 -8.50 7.35 6.53
N LEU A 90 -9.65 7.11 5.90
CA LEU A 90 -10.62 8.16 5.60
C LEU A 90 -11.21 8.77 6.88
N ALA A 91 -11.53 7.94 7.88
CA ALA A 91 -12.02 8.41 9.18
C ALA A 91 -10.99 9.29 9.91
N GLN A 92 -9.69 9.08 9.65
CA GLN A 92 -8.59 9.91 10.17
C GLN A 92 -8.26 11.13 9.30
N GLY A 93 -9.01 11.40 8.22
CA GLY A 93 -8.74 12.50 7.29
C GLY A 93 -7.54 12.27 6.36
N ARG A 94 -7.05 11.03 6.28
CA ARG A 94 -5.85 10.62 5.52
C ARG A 94 -6.22 10.14 4.11
N GLY A 95 -6.98 10.96 3.40
CA GLY A 95 -7.52 10.62 2.08
C GLY A 95 -6.45 10.44 1.00
N ARG A 96 -5.30 11.13 1.12
CA ARG A 96 -4.19 10.98 0.19
C ARG A 96 -3.58 9.57 0.29
N GLU A 97 -3.39 9.11 1.52
CA GLU A 97 -2.86 7.78 1.83
C GLU A 97 -3.83 6.67 1.43
N ALA A 98 -5.13 6.86 1.66
CA ALA A 98 -6.16 5.95 1.18
C ALA A 98 -6.11 5.79 -0.36
N GLY A 99 -5.93 6.89 -1.08
CA GLY A 99 -5.75 6.88 -2.54
C GLY A 99 -4.51 6.11 -2.98
N ALA A 100 -3.35 6.36 -2.36
CA ALA A 100 -2.11 5.66 -2.68
C ALA A 100 -2.21 4.13 -2.46
N LEU A 101 -2.90 3.70 -1.40
CA LEU A 101 -3.16 2.29 -1.14
C LEU A 101 -4.06 1.67 -2.22
N LEU A 102 -5.15 2.35 -2.60
CA LEU A 102 -6.06 1.87 -3.65
C LEU A 102 -5.40 1.84 -5.04
N ASP A 103 -4.56 2.82 -5.35
CA ASP A 103 -3.76 2.83 -6.59
C ASP A 103 -2.85 1.61 -6.68
N ALA A 104 -2.14 1.28 -5.60
CA ALA A 104 -1.30 0.09 -5.53
C ALA A 104 -2.14 -1.19 -5.60
N TYR A 105 -3.27 -1.23 -4.89
CA TYR A 105 -4.18 -2.37 -4.86
C TYR A 105 -4.76 -2.71 -6.24
N VAL A 106 -5.29 -1.73 -6.96
CA VAL A 106 -5.87 -1.93 -8.30
C VAL A 106 -4.82 -2.35 -9.34
N ARG A 107 -3.55 -1.97 -9.17
CA ARG A 107 -2.45 -2.42 -10.05
C ARG A 107 -2.16 -3.92 -9.91
N VAL A 108 -2.23 -4.43 -8.68
CA VAL A 108 -1.82 -5.80 -8.36
C VAL A 108 -2.98 -6.79 -8.45
N ARG A 109 -4.19 -6.37 -8.08
CA ARG A 109 -5.36 -7.25 -8.02
C ARG A 109 -6.08 -7.43 -9.35
N THR A 110 -6.83 -8.52 -9.42
CA THR A 110 -7.80 -8.68 -10.51
C THR A 110 -8.95 -7.69 -10.31
N PRO A 111 -9.65 -7.29 -11.39
CA PRO A 111 -10.84 -6.44 -11.28
C PRO A 111 -11.89 -6.99 -10.31
N GLU A 112 -12.07 -8.30 -10.25
CA GLU A 112 -13.06 -8.97 -9.39
C GLU A 112 -12.65 -8.94 -7.92
N GLU A 113 -11.37 -9.14 -7.61
CA GLU A 113 -10.84 -8.93 -6.26
C GLU A 113 -11.00 -7.49 -5.82
N ALA A 114 -10.70 -6.54 -6.71
CA ALA A 114 -10.86 -5.12 -6.42
C ALA A 114 -12.32 -4.74 -6.19
N ALA A 115 -13.25 -5.25 -7.00
CA ALA A 115 -14.69 -5.04 -6.81
C ALA A 115 -15.19 -5.57 -5.46
N ARG A 116 -14.77 -6.78 -5.06
CA ARG A 116 -15.15 -7.37 -3.75
C ARG A 116 -14.70 -6.53 -2.56
N SER A 117 -13.61 -5.78 -2.68
CA SER A 117 -13.18 -4.88 -1.60
C SER A 117 -14.18 -3.75 -1.31
N ALA A 118 -15.10 -3.45 -2.23
CA ALA A 118 -16.13 -2.44 -2.00
C ALA A 118 -17.33 -2.95 -1.19
N GLU A 119 -17.50 -4.26 -1.00
CA GLU A 119 -18.67 -4.85 -0.33
C GLU A 119 -18.97 -4.25 1.07
N PRO A 120 -17.98 -3.93 1.93
CA PRO A 120 -18.25 -3.41 3.27
C PRO A 120 -18.88 -2.00 3.30
N ASP A 121 -18.54 -1.15 2.33
CA ASP A 121 -19.12 0.19 2.17
C ASP A 121 -19.07 0.61 0.69
N PRO A 122 -20.03 0.16 -0.13
CA PRO A 122 -20.00 0.41 -1.56
C PRO A 122 -20.10 1.90 -1.91
N ALA A 123 -20.87 2.66 -1.13
CA ALA A 123 -21.09 4.08 -1.38
C ALA A 123 -19.79 4.89 -1.28
N THR A 124 -18.93 4.55 -0.31
CA THR A 124 -17.63 5.20 -0.14
C THR A 124 -16.56 4.60 -1.05
N LEU A 125 -16.49 3.27 -1.15
CA LEU A 125 -15.34 2.59 -1.77
C LEU A 125 -15.42 2.53 -3.29
N VAL A 126 -16.60 2.40 -3.89
CA VAL A 126 -16.73 2.30 -5.35
C VAL A 126 -16.18 3.53 -6.08
N PRO A 127 -16.52 4.78 -5.70
CA PRO A 127 -15.96 5.97 -6.35
C PRO A 127 -14.43 6.04 -6.26
N LEU A 128 -13.86 5.67 -5.11
CA LEU A 128 -12.42 5.70 -4.87
C LEU A 128 -11.67 4.65 -5.70
N LEU A 129 -12.21 3.43 -5.74
CA LEU A 129 -11.69 2.33 -6.56
C LEU A 129 -11.71 2.68 -8.06
N LEU A 130 -12.78 3.32 -8.54
CA LEU A 130 -12.89 3.75 -9.93
C LEU A 130 -11.94 4.90 -10.27
N ALA A 131 -11.72 5.83 -9.33
CA ALA A 131 -10.74 6.90 -9.48
C ALA A 131 -9.32 6.33 -9.57
N ALA A 132 -8.97 5.40 -8.66
CA ALA A 132 -7.68 4.71 -8.67
C ALA A 132 -7.45 3.95 -9.99
N ALA A 133 -8.45 3.17 -10.42
CA ALA A 133 -8.36 2.42 -11.68
C ALA A 133 -8.16 3.32 -12.91
N ARG A 134 -8.79 4.50 -12.92
CA ARG A 134 -8.61 5.51 -13.96
C ARG A 134 -7.20 6.08 -13.95
N GLY A 135 -6.63 6.32 -12.77
CA GLY A 135 -5.23 6.73 -12.61
C GLY A 135 -4.23 5.70 -13.12
N VAL A 136 -4.58 4.41 -13.10
CA VAL A 136 -3.76 3.33 -13.66
C VAL A 136 -3.87 3.27 -15.18
N SER A 137 -5.08 3.10 -15.73
CA SER A 137 -5.35 3.14 -17.18
C SER A 137 -6.85 3.09 -17.47
N GLU A 138 -7.25 3.61 -18.64
CA GLU A 138 -8.64 3.48 -19.12
C GLU A 138 -9.11 2.02 -19.26
N ARG A 139 -8.21 1.08 -19.58
CA ARG A 139 -8.54 -0.36 -19.61
C ARG A 139 -8.90 -0.86 -18.21
N ARG A 140 -8.06 -0.59 -17.21
CA ARG A 140 -8.30 -0.99 -15.82
C ARG A 140 -9.59 -0.39 -15.28
N HIS A 141 -9.89 0.87 -15.61
CA HIS A 141 -11.15 1.50 -15.25
C HIS A 141 -12.36 0.72 -15.83
N ARG A 142 -12.35 0.40 -17.12
CA ARG A 142 -13.45 -0.36 -17.76
C ARG A 142 -13.62 -1.76 -17.17
N ASP A 143 -12.50 -2.47 -16.97
CA ASP A 143 -12.52 -3.82 -16.41
C ASP A 143 -13.11 -3.82 -14.99
N LEU A 144 -12.77 -2.81 -14.17
CA LEU A 144 -13.31 -2.66 -12.83
C LEU A 144 -14.80 -2.26 -12.82
N VAL A 145 -15.22 -1.34 -13.69
CA VAL A 145 -16.65 -1.02 -13.87
C VAL A 145 -17.44 -2.29 -14.21
N HIS A 146 -16.91 -3.14 -15.09
CA HIS A 146 -17.56 -4.40 -15.43
C HIS A 146 -17.67 -5.33 -14.23
N ALA A 147 -16.58 -5.55 -13.50
CA ALA A 147 -16.58 -6.40 -12.31
C ALA A 147 -17.55 -5.91 -11.21
N LEU A 148 -17.62 -4.58 -10.99
CA LEU A 148 -18.56 -3.98 -10.04
C LEU A 148 -20.03 -4.21 -10.44
N ARG A 149 -20.36 -4.14 -11.73
CA ARG A 149 -21.71 -4.48 -12.22
C ARG A 149 -22.04 -5.95 -12.02
N VAL A 150 -21.09 -6.84 -12.33
CA VAL A 150 -21.26 -8.29 -12.11
C VAL A 150 -21.48 -8.61 -10.62
N ALA A 151 -20.81 -7.87 -9.73
CA ALA A 151 -20.98 -8.00 -8.29
C ALA A 151 -22.26 -7.33 -7.74
N GLY A 152 -23.04 -6.60 -8.57
CA GLY A 152 -24.22 -5.85 -8.12
C GLY A 152 -23.89 -4.59 -7.29
N LEU A 153 -22.65 -4.11 -7.37
CA LEU A 153 -22.13 -2.96 -6.63
C LEU A 153 -22.11 -1.66 -7.45
N ALA A 154 -22.41 -1.75 -8.75
CA ALA A 154 -22.63 -0.59 -9.62
C ALA A 154 -23.88 -0.82 -10.49
N GLY A 155 -24.79 0.16 -10.47
CA GLY A 155 -25.97 0.26 -11.35
C GLY A 155 -25.74 1.24 -12.48
#